data_AF-A0A7Y9RX23-F1
#
_entry.id   AF-A0A7Y9RX23-F1
#
_cell.length_a   1.000
_cell.length_b   1.000
_cell.length_c   1.000
_cell.angle_alpha   90.00
_cell.angle_beta   90.00
_cell.angle_gamma   90.00
#
_symmetry.space_group_name_H-M   'P 1'
#
loop_
_entity.id
_entity.type
_entity.pdbx_description
1 polymer ?
#
loop_
_entity_poly.entity_id
_entity_poly.type
_entity_poly.pdbx_seq_one_letter_code
_entity_poly.pdbx_strand_id
1 'polypeptide(L)'
;MSSTNHAIEQQLFTMLRRTNAIHVSTAHGDYELERSSYGILCLLDDEGPMRLGQIATTFNLDPSTITRQVQAVERLGLAARSQDPQDRRAALLDLTPEGRDAVRTARAHRREMLDLLLGAWSEDEREEFLRALTRFNTTVTRWIEDSAPPSPAGD
;
A
#
# COMPACT_ATOMS: atom_id res chain seq x y z
N MET A 1 4.02 -18.39 -26.10
CA MET A 1 4.30 -17.86 -24.75
C MET A 1 5.27 -18.82 -24.06
N SER A 2 6.38 -18.34 -23.51
CA SER A 2 7.43 -19.21 -22.93
C SER A 2 6.89 -20.03 -21.75
N SER A 3 7.34 -21.28 -21.60
CA SER A 3 7.06 -22.14 -20.43
C SER A 3 7.32 -21.40 -19.10
N THR A 4 8.34 -20.55 -19.09
CA THR A 4 8.69 -19.70 -17.95
C THR A 4 7.60 -18.68 -17.59
N ASN A 5 6.94 -18.05 -18.57
CA ASN A 5 5.89 -17.06 -18.29
C ASN A 5 4.65 -17.72 -17.68
N HIS A 6 4.34 -18.95 -18.11
CA HIS A 6 3.24 -19.72 -17.53
C HIS A 6 3.53 -20.13 -16.08
N ALA A 7 4.77 -20.56 -15.80
CA ALA A 7 5.18 -20.83 -14.42
C ALA A 7 5.11 -19.57 -13.54
N ILE A 8 5.58 -18.42 -14.05
CA ILE A 8 5.48 -17.13 -13.35
C ILE A 8 4.02 -16.76 -13.07
N GLU A 9 3.14 -16.88 -14.06
CA GLU A 9 1.69 -16.64 -13.92
C GLU A 9 1.09 -17.48 -12.78
N GLN A 10 1.40 -18.78 -12.73
CA GLN A 10 0.92 -19.67 -11.67
C GLN A 10 1.46 -19.28 -10.28
N GLN A 11 2.72 -18.88 -10.19
CA GLN A 11 3.31 -18.42 -8.93
C GLN A 11 2.71 -17.09 -8.47
N LEU A 12 2.47 -16.14 -9.38
CA LEU A 12 1.80 -14.88 -9.06
C LEU A 12 0.37 -15.11 -8.54
N PHE A 13 -0.41 -15.97 -9.19
CA PHE A 13 -1.75 -16.32 -8.72
C PHE A 13 -1.71 -16.96 -7.33
N THR A 14 -0.76 -17.87 -7.09
CA THR A 14 -0.57 -18.52 -5.79
C THR A 14 -0.17 -17.51 -4.72
N MET A 15 0.75 -16.60 -5.05
CA MET A 15 1.20 -15.52 -4.17
C MET A 15 0.03 -14.61 -3.79
N LEU A 16 -0.77 -14.15 -4.76
CA LEU A 16 -1.93 -13.28 -4.50
C LEU A 16 -2.92 -13.95 -3.53
N ARG A 17 -3.25 -15.22 -3.79
CA ARG A 17 -4.17 -15.99 -2.94
C ARG A 17 -3.63 -16.21 -1.52
N ARG A 18 -2.35 -16.56 -1.37
CA ARG A 18 -1.72 -16.78 -0.07
C ARG A 18 -1.51 -15.48 0.69
N THR A 19 -1.16 -14.41 -0.01
CA THR A 19 -0.97 -13.09 0.61
C THR A 19 -2.29 -12.59 1.20
N ASN A 20 -3.44 -12.87 0.57
CA ASN A 20 -4.75 -12.59 1.16
C ASN A 20 -5.07 -13.45 2.40
N ALA A 21 -4.59 -14.69 2.45
CA ALA A 21 -4.78 -15.60 3.59
C ALA A 21 -3.81 -15.32 4.75
N ILE A 22 -2.64 -14.75 4.48
CA ILE A 22 -1.72 -14.25 5.50
C ILE A 22 -2.32 -12.93 6.04
N HIS A 23 -3.23 -13.06 7.00
CA HIS A 23 -3.52 -11.99 7.94
C HIS A 23 -2.27 -11.79 8.79
N VAL A 24 -1.42 -10.86 8.39
CA VAL A 24 -0.55 -10.23 9.39
C VAL A 24 -1.48 -9.40 10.22
N SER A 25 -1.71 -9.82 11.46
CA SER A 25 -2.40 -9.03 12.46
C SER A 25 -1.79 -7.63 12.44
N THR A 26 -2.58 -6.68 11.96
CA THR A 26 -2.29 -5.26 12.04
C THR A 26 -2.88 -4.69 13.33
N ALA A 27 -3.21 -5.56 14.29
CA ALA A 27 -3.76 -5.16 15.58
C ALA A 27 -2.80 -4.16 16.23
N HIS A 28 -3.29 -2.94 16.42
CA HIS A 28 -2.62 -1.91 17.18
C HIS A 28 -3.59 -1.42 18.24
N GLY A 29 -3.33 -1.78 19.50
CA GLY A 29 -4.31 -1.58 20.59
C GLY A 29 -5.60 -2.36 20.31
N ASP A 30 -6.73 -1.67 20.35
CA ASP A 30 -8.08 -2.26 20.28
C ASP A 30 -8.63 -2.44 18.85
N TYR A 31 -7.86 -2.12 17.79
CA TYR A 31 -8.36 -2.11 16.41
C TYR A 31 -7.54 -2.99 15.48
N GLU A 32 -8.23 -3.78 14.66
CA GLU A 32 -7.64 -4.51 13.53
C GLU A 32 -7.65 -3.60 12.28
N LEU A 33 -6.48 -3.24 11.76
CA LEU A 33 -6.43 -2.42 10.54
C LEU A 33 -6.74 -3.31 9.33
N GLU A 34 -7.82 -2.98 8.63
CA GLU A 34 -8.08 -3.57 7.33
C GLU A 34 -6.87 -3.35 6.39
N ARG A 35 -6.56 -4.33 5.53
CA ARG A 35 -5.42 -4.27 4.59
C ARG A 35 -5.39 -2.98 3.77
N SER A 36 -6.55 -2.53 3.32
CA SER A 36 -6.76 -1.29 2.57
C SER A 36 -6.36 -0.06 3.40
N SER A 37 -6.78 -0.01 4.66
CA SER A 37 -6.43 1.05 5.61
C SER A 37 -4.93 1.09 5.91
N TYR A 38 -4.30 -0.08 6.14
CA TYR A 38 -2.85 -0.17 6.33
C TYR A 38 -2.06 0.39 5.14
N GLY A 39 -2.51 0.09 3.91
CA GLY A 39 -1.89 0.61 2.69
C GLY A 39 -1.85 2.13 2.67
N ILE A 40 -2.99 2.78 2.91
CA ILE A 40 -3.08 4.25 2.96
C ILE A 40 -2.17 4.82 4.03
N LEU A 41 -2.16 4.24 5.24
CA LEU A 41 -1.34 4.74 6.32
C LEU A 41 0.16 4.61 6.01
N CYS A 42 0.59 3.51 5.37
CA CYS A 42 1.98 3.37 4.90
C CYS A 42 2.34 4.42 3.86
N LEU A 43 1.44 4.66 2.89
CA LEU A 43 1.67 5.66 1.85
C LEU A 43 1.89 7.06 2.45
N LEU A 44 1.05 7.45 3.42
CA LEU A 44 1.19 8.75 4.10
C LEU A 44 2.44 8.82 5.00
N ASP A 45 2.89 7.70 5.55
CA ASP A 45 4.14 7.61 6.33
C ASP A 45 5.37 7.80 5.41
N ASP A 46 5.31 7.26 4.19
CA ASP A 46 6.40 7.32 3.21
C ASP A 46 6.45 8.67 2.46
N GLU A 47 5.30 9.19 2.04
CA GLU A 47 5.19 10.38 1.16
C GLU A 47 4.76 11.67 1.89
N GLY A 48 4.30 11.56 3.13
CA GLY A 48 3.74 12.68 3.90
C GLY A 48 2.29 13.02 3.52
N PRO A 49 1.82 14.25 3.80
CA PRO A 49 0.45 14.67 3.50
C PRO A 49 0.13 14.61 2.01
N MET A 50 -0.97 13.96 1.62
CA MET A 50 -1.35 13.78 0.22
C MET A 50 -2.80 14.17 -0.07
N ARG A 51 -3.09 14.64 -1.30
CA ARG A 51 -4.47 14.88 -1.75
C ARG A 51 -5.18 13.55 -1.99
N LEU A 52 -6.47 13.48 -1.65
CA LEU A 52 -7.28 12.26 -1.85
C LEU A 52 -7.26 11.76 -3.30
N GLY A 53 -7.25 12.67 -4.29
CA GLY A 53 -7.17 12.31 -5.70
C GLY A 53 -5.84 11.63 -6.05
N GLN A 54 -4.73 12.09 -5.48
CA GLN A 54 -3.41 11.46 -5.67
C GLN A 54 -3.37 10.08 -5.02
N ILE A 55 -3.92 9.95 -3.81
CA ILE A 55 -4.05 8.65 -3.13
C ILE A 55 -4.87 7.68 -4.00
N ALA A 56 -5.99 8.13 -4.58
CA ALA A 56 -6.81 7.32 -5.49
C ALA A 56 -5.99 6.79 -6.68
N THR A 57 -5.23 7.67 -7.32
CA THR A 57 -4.34 7.34 -8.44
C THR A 57 -3.26 6.35 -8.03
N THR A 58 -2.61 6.56 -6.89
CA THR A 58 -1.55 5.67 -6.38
C THR A 58 -2.05 4.24 -6.14
N PHE A 59 -3.27 4.08 -5.62
CA PHE A 59 -3.86 2.75 -5.41
C PHE A 59 -4.59 2.20 -6.65
N ASN A 60 -4.67 2.97 -7.74
CA ASN A 60 -5.50 2.67 -8.92
C ASN A 60 -6.95 2.32 -8.53
N LEU A 61 -7.53 3.11 -7.61
CA LEU A 61 -8.88 2.96 -7.10
C LEU A 61 -9.78 4.10 -7.55
N ASP A 62 -11.07 3.82 -7.70
CA ASP A 62 -12.04 4.86 -7.98
C ASP A 62 -12.21 5.80 -6.76
N PRO A 63 -12.63 7.07 -6.99
CA PRO A 63 -12.81 8.06 -5.94
C PRO A 63 -13.75 7.63 -4.80
N SER A 64 -14.77 6.82 -5.10
CA SER A 64 -15.74 6.38 -4.09
C SER A 64 -15.15 5.34 -3.15
N THR A 65 -14.33 4.42 -3.68
CA THR A 65 -13.63 3.40 -2.90
C THR A 65 -12.58 4.04 -2.01
N ILE A 66 -11.75 4.95 -2.54
CA ILE A 66 -10.74 5.60 -1.70
C ILE A 66 -11.37 6.46 -0.61
N THR A 67 -12.47 7.16 -0.90
CA THR A 67 -13.17 7.98 0.10
C THR A 67 -13.65 7.13 1.27
N ARG A 68 -14.19 5.94 1.00
CA ARG A 68 -14.62 4.98 2.02
C ARG A 68 -13.46 4.50 2.91
N GLN A 69 -12.32 4.19 2.30
CA GLN A 69 -11.13 3.73 3.01
C GLN A 69 -10.51 4.85 3.85
N VAL A 70 -10.47 6.08 3.32
CA VAL A 70 -10.03 7.27 4.05
C VAL A 70 -10.94 7.54 5.26
N GLN A 71 -12.26 7.47 5.09
CA GLN A 71 -13.20 7.60 6.20
C GLN A 71 -13.00 6.51 7.28
N ALA A 72 -12.55 5.31 6.90
CA ALA A 72 -12.25 4.26 7.86
C ALA A 72 -11.06 4.64 8.75
N VAL A 73 -9.95 5.08 8.17
CA VAL A 73 -8.76 5.51 8.95
C VAL A 73 -9.00 6.79 9.76
N GLU A 74 -9.85 7.70 9.27
CA GLU A 74 -10.28 8.88 10.01
C GLU A 74 -11.13 8.52 11.24
N ARG A 75 -12.09 7.59 11.09
CA ARG A 75 -12.92 7.10 12.22
C ARG A 75 -12.10 6.40 13.31
N LEU A 76 -10.98 5.78 12.93
CA LEU A 76 -10.03 5.19 13.86
C LEU A 76 -9.09 6.24 14.49
N GLY A 77 -9.16 7.51 14.09
CA GLY A 77 -8.31 8.58 14.60
C GLY A 77 -6.85 8.50 14.13
N LEU A 78 -6.57 7.74 13.07
CA LEU A 78 -5.21 7.47 12.58
C LEU A 78 -4.78 8.43 11.46
N ALA A 79 -5.73 9.07 10.80
CA ALA A 79 -5.48 10.11 9.83
C ALA A 79 -6.49 11.23 10.00
N ALA A 80 -6.11 12.44 9.59
CA ALA A 80 -6.97 13.61 9.64
C ALA A 80 -6.83 14.42 8.35
N ARG A 81 -7.94 15.03 7.93
CA ARG A 81 -7.93 15.98 6.83
C ARG A 81 -7.59 17.40 7.29
N SER A 82 -6.81 18.08 6.48
CA SER A 82 -6.61 19.53 6.57
C SER A 82 -6.90 20.19 5.23
N GLN A 83 -7.13 21.51 5.26
CA GLN A 83 -7.17 22.29 4.01
C GLN A 83 -5.78 22.29 3.39
N ASP A 84 -5.71 22.15 2.06
CA ASP A 84 -4.47 22.35 1.34
C ASP A 84 -4.12 23.85 1.32
N PRO A 85 -2.94 24.28 1.83
CA PRO A 85 -2.51 25.68 1.81
C PRO A 85 -2.40 26.28 0.40
N GLN A 86 -2.19 25.44 -0.61
CA GLN A 86 -2.01 25.82 -2.02
C GLN A 86 -3.32 25.80 -2.80
N ASP A 87 -4.32 25.04 -2.33
CA ASP A 87 -5.65 24.97 -2.95
C ASP A 87 -6.74 24.70 -1.91
N ARG A 88 -7.46 25.75 -1.49
CA ARG A 88 -8.53 25.63 -0.47
C ARG A 88 -9.68 24.70 -0.87
N ARG A 89 -9.79 24.31 -2.15
CA ARG A 89 -10.79 23.34 -2.63
C ARG A 89 -10.34 21.90 -2.45
N ALA A 90 -9.05 21.66 -2.25
CA ALA A 90 -8.49 20.34 -2.01
C ALA A 90 -8.33 20.06 -0.50
N ALA A 91 -8.56 18.81 -0.12
CA ALA A 91 -8.24 18.29 1.20
C ALA A 91 -6.95 17.47 1.13
N LEU A 92 -6.03 17.76 2.04
CA LEU A 92 -4.88 16.91 2.33
C LEU A 92 -5.26 15.93 3.43
N LEU A 93 -4.82 14.68 3.31
CA LEU A 93 -4.87 13.69 4.37
C LEU A 93 -3.46 13.52 4.91
N ASP A 94 -3.31 13.54 6.24
CA ASP A 94 -2.04 13.26 6.93
C ASP A 94 -2.29 12.34 8.13
N LEU A 95 -1.24 11.66 8.57
CA LEU A 95 -1.26 10.84 9.78
C LEU A 95 -1.36 11.73 11.02
N THR A 96 -2.22 11.32 11.95
CA THR A 96 -2.18 11.81 13.32
C THR A 96 -0.94 11.25 14.04
N PRO A 97 -0.53 11.80 15.20
CA PRO A 97 0.51 11.17 16.03
C PRO A 97 0.22 9.69 16.30
N GLU A 98 -1.03 9.37 16.64
CA GLU A 98 -1.51 8.00 16.87
C GLU A 98 -1.41 7.15 15.60
N GLY A 99 -1.72 7.72 14.43
CA GLY A 99 -1.56 7.08 13.13
C GLY A 99 -0.12 6.71 12.80
N ARG A 100 0.83 7.61 13.08
CA ARG A 100 2.26 7.32 12.89
C ARG A 100 2.70 6.19 13.81
N ASP A 101 2.25 6.17 15.05
CA ASP A 101 2.58 5.11 16.01
C ASP A 101 2.00 3.75 15.59
N ALA A 102 0.77 3.76 15.08
CA ALA A 102 0.10 2.57 14.54
C ALA A 102 0.86 2.01 13.33
N VAL A 103 1.27 2.85 12.37
CA VAL A 103 2.04 2.41 11.20
C VAL A 103 3.38 1.81 11.62
N ARG A 104 4.13 2.48 12.50
CA ARG A 104 5.43 1.97 12.95
C ARG A 104 5.30 0.60 13.61
N THR A 105 4.27 0.41 14.43
CA THR A 105 3.99 -0.88 15.09
C THR A 105 3.60 -1.95 14.07
N ALA A 106 2.70 -1.64 13.14
CA ALA A 106 2.28 -2.56 12.11
C ALA A 106 3.44 -2.95 11.16
N ARG A 107 4.34 -2.00 10.82
CA ARG A 107 5.56 -2.26 10.06
C ARG A 107 6.52 -3.17 10.83
N ALA A 108 6.65 -3.02 12.15
CA ALA A 108 7.49 -3.89 12.97
C ALA A 108 6.99 -5.34 12.94
N HIS A 109 5.69 -5.55 13.20
CA HIS A 109 5.09 -6.89 13.09
C HIS A 109 5.21 -7.49 11.69
N ARG A 110 5.08 -6.67 10.64
CA ARG A 110 5.26 -7.13 9.26
C ARG A 110 6.71 -7.61 9.01
N ARG A 111 7.70 -6.91 9.54
CA ARG A 111 9.11 -7.31 9.45
C ARG A 111 9.38 -8.61 10.20
N GLU A 112 8.89 -8.74 11.43
CA GLU A 112 9.01 -9.99 12.20
C GLU A 112 8.39 -11.18 11.45
N MET A 113 7.22 -10.98 10.85
CA MET A 113 6.58 -12.00 10.02
C MET A 113 7.41 -12.36 8.79
N LEU A 114 8.01 -11.37 8.11
CA LEU A 114 8.91 -11.63 6.98
C LEU A 114 10.16 -12.39 7.41
N ASP A 115 10.73 -12.06 8.57
CA ASP A 115 11.89 -12.76 9.12
C ASP A 115 11.58 -14.23 9.42
N LEU A 116 10.38 -14.54 9.92
CA LEU A 116 9.91 -15.91 10.12
C LEU A 116 9.69 -16.65 8.79
N LEU A 117 9.03 -16.00 7.82
CA LEU A 117 8.73 -16.59 6.51
C LEU A 117 10.00 -16.88 5.70
N LEU A 118 10.99 -16.01 5.80
CA LEU A 118 12.28 -16.12 5.12
C LEU A 118 13.36 -16.72 6.02
N GLY A 119 13.02 -17.19 7.22
CA GLY A 119 13.99 -17.64 8.23
C GLY A 119 14.87 -18.81 7.79
N ALA A 120 14.38 -19.62 6.85
CA ALA A 120 15.12 -20.73 6.24
C ALA A 120 15.94 -20.32 5.00
N TRP A 121 15.82 -19.08 4.53
CA TRP A 121 16.52 -18.59 3.36
C TRP A 121 17.89 -18.04 3.76
N SER A 122 18.90 -18.32 2.95
CA SER A 122 20.20 -17.66 3.00
C SER A 122 20.09 -16.17 2.65
N GLU A 123 21.11 -15.39 3.01
CA GLU A 123 21.15 -13.96 2.68
C GLU A 123 21.14 -13.74 1.15
N ASP A 124 21.88 -14.56 0.40
CA ASP A 124 21.93 -14.48 -1.07
C ASP A 124 20.54 -14.72 -1.70
N GLU A 125 19.76 -15.68 -1.20
CA GLU A 125 18.38 -15.93 -1.66
C GLU A 125 17.46 -14.74 -1.34
N ARG A 126 17.62 -14.11 -0.16
CA ARG A 126 16.87 -12.90 0.23
C ARG A 126 17.20 -11.73 -0.70
N GLU A 127 18.48 -11.51 -0.99
CA GLU A 127 18.93 -10.46 -1.90
C GLU A 127 18.46 -10.68 -3.34
N GLU A 128 18.52 -11.92 -3.84
CA GLU A 128 18.06 -12.26 -5.18
C GLU A 128 16.55 -12.01 -5.32
N PHE A 129 15.76 -12.44 -4.33
CA PHE A 129 14.34 -12.20 -4.32
C PHE A 129 13.98 -10.73 -4.23
N LEU A 130 14.65 -9.95 -3.37
CA LEU A 130 14.49 -8.50 -3.29
C LEU A 130 14.74 -7.85 -4.66
N ARG A 131 15.86 -8.20 -5.31
CA ARG A 131 16.24 -7.67 -6.63
C ARG A 131 15.19 -7.97 -7.69
N ALA A 132 14.72 -9.21 -7.75
CA ALA A 132 13.70 -9.64 -8.71
C ALA A 132 12.35 -8.94 -8.46
N LEU A 133 11.92 -8.86 -7.19
CA LEU A 133 10.67 -8.24 -6.79
C LEU A 133 10.67 -6.73 -7.06
N THR A 134 11.75 -6.03 -6.72
CA THR A 134 11.89 -4.59 -7.01
C THR A 134 11.83 -4.31 -8.51
N ARG A 135 12.52 -5.12 -9.31
CA ARG A 135 12.49 -4.99 -10.77
C ARG A 135 11.08 -5.23 -11.32
N PHE A 136 10.41 -6.28 -10.85
CA PHE A 136 9.03 -6.59 -11.23
C PHE A 136 8.08 -5.45 -10.90
N ASN A 137 8.10 -4.94 -9.66
CA ASN A 137 7.24 -3.84 -9.23
C ASN A 137 7.50 -2.57 -10.05
N THR A 138 8.77 -2.25 -10.33
CA THR A 138 9.11 -1.09 -11.18
C THR A 138 8.54 -1.22 -12.60
N THR A 139 8.58 -2.42 -13.18
CA THR A 139 7.99 -2.68 -14.50
C THR A 139 6.47 -2.58 -14.47
N VAL A 140 5.82 -3.07 -13.42
CA VAL A 140 4.37 -2.96 -13.24
C VAL A 140 3.95 -1.50 -13.08
N THR A 141 4.63 -0.71 -12.26
CA THR A 141 4.35 0.73 -12.08
C THR A 141 4.39 1.46 -13.42
N ARG A 142 5.46 1.29 -14.20
CA ARG A 142 5.58 1.90 -15.53
C ARG A 142 4.46 1.47 -16.48
N TRP A 143 4.12 0.18 -16.47
CA TRP A 143 3.03 -0.32 -17.30
C TRP A 143 1.67 0.28 -16.93
N ILE A 144 1.40 0.47 -15.63
CA ILE A 144 0.17 1.14 -15.15
C ILE A 144 0.16 2.60 -15.59
N GLU A 145 1.28 3.32 -15.44
CA GLU A 145 1.43 4.71 -15.88
C GLU A 145 1.21 4.86 -17.39
N ASP A 146 1.82 3.98 -18.19
CA ASP A 146 1.69 3.97 -19.66
C ASP A 146 0.28 3.57 -20.13
N SER A 147 -0.43 2.77 -19.34
CA SER A 147 -1.77 2.26 -19.68
C SER A 147 -2.92 3.11 -19.11
N ALA A 148 -2.61 4.11 -18.28
CA ALA A 148 -3.61 5.00 -17.72
C ALA A 148 -4.20 5.90 -18.83
N PRO A 149 -5.54 5.98 -18.97
CA PRO A 149 -6.13 6.93 -19.90
C PRO A 149 -5.71 8.37 -19.52
N PRO A 150 -5.51 9.27 -20.48
CA PRO A 150 -5.15 10.66 -20.17
C PRO A 150 -6.21 11.24 -19.24
N SER A 151 -5.76 11.80 -18.11
CA SER A 151 -6.64 12.46 -17.15
C SER A 151 -7.52 13.47 -17.90
N PRO A 152 -8.85 13.49 -17.68
CA PRO A 152 -9.66 14.58 -18.21
C PRO A 152 -9.08 15.86 -17.63
N ALA A 153 -8.58 16.73 -18.52
CA ALA A 153 -8.16 18.07 -18.15
C ALA A 153 -9.35 18.72 -17.44
N GLY A 154 -9.12 19.23 -16.22
CA GLY A 154 -10.15 19.91 -15.45
C GLY A 154 -10.70 21.10 -16.23
N ASP A 155 -12.03 21.16 -16.32
CA ASP A 155 -12.78 22.40 -16.58
C ASP A 155 -12.70 23.36 -15.38
#